data_AF-Q9FRY4-F1
#
_entry.id   AF-Q9FRY4-F1
#
_cell.length_a   1.000
_cell.length_b   1.000
_cell.length_c   1.000
_cell.angle_alpha   90.00
_cell.angle_beta   90.00
_cell.angle_gamma   90.00
#
_symmetry.space_group_name_H-M   'P 1'
#
loop_
_entity.id
_entity.type
_entity.pdbx_description
1 polymer ?
#
loop_
_entity_poly.entity_id
_entity_poly.type
_entity_poly.pdbx_seq_one_letter_code
_entity_poly.pdbx_strand_id
1 'polypeptide(L)'
;YVKAKECSEILSVEDFAIILARHFTSFYNQVTTAIVKIVEKPWERLNVNGQPHEHGFKLGSEKHTVEAIVNKSGALQLTSGIEGLSVLKTTKSGFEGFVRDKYTALPETRERMLATEVTAAWRYSYESLNSIPQKPLYFTDKYLDVKRVLVDTFFGHPTEGVYSPSVQSTLYQMARATLNRFPDIASIQLKMPNIHFIPVNISNK
;
A
#
# COMPACT_ATOMS: atom_id res chain seq x y z
N TYR A 1 14.97 16.51 -11.82
CA TYR A 1 15.20 16.30 -13.27
C TYR A 1 16.61 15.82 -13.58
N VAL A 2 17.67 16.59 -13.28
CA VAL A 2 19.06 16.17 -13.57
C VAL A 2 19.38 14.80 -12.97
N LYS A 3 19.11 14.60 -11.68
CA LYS A 3 19.28 13.30 -11.01
C LYS A 3 18.54 12.15 -11.70
N ALA A 4 17.34 12.39 -12.22
CA ALA A 4 16.58 11.36 -12.95
C ALA A 4 17.22 11.04 -14.30
N LYS A 5 17.78 12.05 -14.99
CA LYS A 5 18.48 11.88 -16.27
C LYS A 5 19.83 11.16 -16.12
N GLU A 6 20.47 11.29 -14.96
CA GLU A 6 21.71 10.59 -14.63
C GLU A 6 21.50 9.10 -14.30
N CYS A 7 20.27 8.69 -13.99
CA CYS A 7 19.95 7.28 -13.76
C CYS A 7 19.94 6.53 -15.10
N SER A 8 20.92 5.65 -15.30
CA SER A 8 21.02 4.77 -16.47
C SER A 8 20.31 3.43 -16.30
N GLU A 9 19.99 3.07 -15.06
CA GLU A 9 19.33 1.82 -14.69
C GLU A 9 17.90 2.08 -14.23
N ILE A 10 17.06 1.03 -14.31
CA ILE A 10 15.73 1.06 -13.71
C ILE A 10 15.89 1.00 -12.19
N LEU A 11 15.28 1.96 -11.50
CA LEU A 11 15.33 2.08 -10.06
C LEU A 11 13.93 1.92 -9.47
N SER A 12 13.89 1.42 -8.24
CA SER A 12 12.69 1.59 -7.42
C SER A 12 12.51 3.08 -7.06
N VAL A 13 11.28 3.45 -6.71
CA VAL A 13 10.99 4.83 -6.27
C VAL A 13 11.72 5.18 -4.98
N GLU A 14 11.95 4.18 -4.12
CA GLU A 14 12.72 4.28 -2.89
C GLU A 14 14.19 4.59 -3.16
N ASP A 15 14.82 3.83 -4.05
CA ASP A 15 16.21 4.06 -4.43
C ASP A 15 16.37 5.47 -5.01
N PHE A 16 15.43 5.89 -5.85
CA PHE A 16 15.45 7.24 -6.41
C PHE A 16 15.23 8.33 -5.36
N ALA A 17 14.31 8.12 -4.40
CA ALA A 17 14.09 9.04 -3.28
C ALA A 17 15.35 9.19 -2.41
N ILE A 18 16.03 8.07 -2.14
CA ILE A 18 17.30 8.03 -1.41
C ILE A 18 18.40 8.75 -2.18
N ILE A 19 18.55 8.49 -3.49
CA ILE A 19 19.53 9.18 -4.34
C ILE A 19 19.33 10.69 -4.30
N LEU A 20 18.08 11.15 -4.37
CA LEU A 20 17.74 12.56 -4.34
C LEU A 20 18.02 13.18 -2.97
N ALA A 21 17.60 12.53 -1.88
CA ALA A 21 17.82 13.00 -0.52
C ALA A 21 19.32 13.04 -0.15
N ARG A 22 20.08 12.03 -0.58
CA ARG A 22 21.54 11.96 -0.40
C ARG A 22 22.26 13.09 -1.12
N HIS A 23 21.83 13.44 -2.34
CA HIS A 23 22.43 14.55 -3.08
C HIS A 23 22.36 15.86 -2.28
N PHE A 24 21.21 16.21 -1.71
CA PHE A 24 21.08 17.46 -0.96
C PHE A 24 21.91 17.46 0.33
N THR A 25 21.90 16.35 1.07
CA THR A 25 22.63 16.24 2.35
C THR A 25 24.14 16.16 2.18
N SER A 26 24.64 15.64 1.05
CA SER A 26 26.08 15.56 0.78
C SER A 26 26.64 16.80 0.07
N PHE A 27 25.88 17.42 -0.83
CA PHE A 27 26.37 18.52 -1.66
C PHE A 27 26.34 19.87 -0.93
N TYR A 28 25.30 20.14 -0.13
CA TYR A 28 25.14 21.42 0.55
C TYR A 28 25.57 21.33 2.02
N ASN A 29 26.57 22.13 2.40
CA ASN A 29 27.16 22.06 3.74
C ASN A 29 26.16 22.37 4.86
N GLN A 30 25.23 23.29 4.62
CA GLN A 30 24.21 23.72 5.56
C GLN A 30 23.00 22.78 5.68
N VAL A 31 22.81 21.83 4.76
CA VAL A 31 21.66 20.92 4.78
C VAL A 31 21.95 19.74 5.69
N THR A 32 21.18 19.60 6.77
CA THR A 32 21.33 18.52 7.76
C THR A 32 20.42 17.33 7.50
N THR A 33 19.27 17.53 6.86
CA THR A 33 18.29 16.48 6.55
C THR A 33 17.54 16.83 5.28
N ALA A 34 17.27 15.83 4.45
CA ALA A 34 16.40 15.94 3.28
C ALA A 34 15.23 14.96 3.42
N ILE A 35 14.02 15.45 3.16
CA ILE A 35 12.78 14.66 3.16
C ILE A 35 12.27 14.64 1.72
N VAL A 36 12.22 13.46 1.12
CA VAL A 36 11.79 13.27 -0.27
C VAL A 36 10.55 12.39 -0.28
N LYS A 37 9.46 12.91 -0.85
CA LYS A 37 8.21 12.18 -1.08
C LYS A 37 8.01 11.95 -2.56
N ILE A 38 7.77 10.71 -2.95
CA ILE A 38 7.50 10.34 -4.34
C ILE A 38 6.21 9.52 -4.41
N VAL A 39 5.42 9.80 -5.44
CA VAL A 39 4.23 9.05 -5.80
C VAL A 39 4.44 8.55 -7.22
N GLU A 40 4.64 7.25 -7.38
CA GLU A 40 4.71 6.60 -8.68
C GLU A 40 3.30 6.29 -9.20
N LYS A 41 3.13 6.57 -10.49
CA LYS A 41 1.92 6.28 -11.23
C LYS A 41 2.07 4.90 -11.90
N PRO A 42 1.13 3.97 -11.70
CA PRO A 42 1.22 2.60 -12.20
C PRO A 42 0.91 2.52 -13.70
N TRP A 43 1.86 2.85 -14.56
CA TRP A 43 1.67 2.62 -15.99
C TRP A 43 1.77 1.13 -16.31
N GLU A 44 0.64 0.53 -16.70
CA GLU A 44 0.54 -0.87 -17.08
C GLU A 44 0.57 -1.00 -18.59
N ARG A 45 1.42 -1.89 -19.12
CA ARG A 45 1.45 -2.17 -20.56
C ARG A 45 0.11 -2.74 -21.01
N LEU A 46 -0.46 -2.15 -22.06
CA LEU A 46 -1.71 -2.60 -22.63
C LEU A 46 -1.53 -3.89 -23.42
N ASN A 47 -2.49 -4.81 -23.31
CA ASN A 47 -2.59 -5.99 -24.18
C ASN A 47 -3.67 -5.77 -25.24
N VAL A 48 -3.33 -5.89 -26.52
CA VAL A 48 -4.25 -5.80 -27.67
C VAL A 48 -4.20 -7.14 -28.41
N ASN A 49 -5.35 -7.80 -28.56
CA ASN A 49 -5.46 -9.14 -29.17
C ASN A 49 -4.54 -10.19 -28.52
N GLY A 50 -4.41 -10.13 -27.19
CA GLY A 50 -3.55 -11.05 -26.41
C GLY A 50 -2.05 -10.76 -26.48
N GLN A 51 -1.63 -9.69 -27.16
CA GLN A 51 -0.23 -9.30 -27.28
C GLN A 51 0.07 -7.97 -26.56
N PRO A 52 1.20 -7.85 -25.86
CA PRO A 52 1.60 -6.59 -25.22
C PRO A 52 1.94 -5.55 -26.29
N HIS A 53 1.28 -4.39 -26.22
CA HIS A 53 1.53 -3.27 -27.13
C HIS A 53 2.92 -2.69 -26.87
N GLU A 54 3.68 -2.36 -27.92
CA GLU A 54 5.08 -1.90 -27.80
C GLU A 54 5.22 -0.55 -27.06
N HIS A 55 4.23 0.33 -27.22
CA HIS A 55 4.25 1.69 -26.68
C HIS A 55 2.89 2.14 -26.11
N GLY A 56 2.01 1.18 -25.81
CA GLY A 56 0.66 1.43 -25.32
C GLY A 56 0.56 1.12 -23.83
N PHE A 57 0.07 2.08 -23.05
CA PHE A 57 -0.04 1.94 -21.60
C PHE A 57 -1.40 2.46 -21.11
N LYS A 58 -1.94 1.81 -20.07
CA LYS A 58 -3.06 2.35 -19.29
C LYS A 58 -2.57 2.71 -17.89
N LEU A 59 -3.22 3.69 -17.29
CA LEU A 59 -2.95 4.06 -15.92
C LEU A 59 -3.76 3.14 -14.99
N GLY A 60 -3.07 2.40 -14.12
CA GLY A 60 -3.68 1.71 -12.99
C GLY A 60 -4.19 2.67 -11.92
N SER A 61 -5.00 2.16 -10.99
CA SER A 61 -5.61 2.99 -9.94
C SER A 61 -4.73 3.17 -8.70
N GLU A 62 -3.94 2.17 -8.35
CA GLU A 62 -3.11 2.16 -7.14
C GLU A 62 -1.79 2.91 -7.32
N LYS A 63 -1.32 3.63 -6.32
CA LYS A 63 -0.07 4.39 -6.39
C LYS A 63 0.93 3.80 -5.43
N HIS A 64 2.16 3.64 -5.90
CA HIS A 64 3.29 3.31 -5.04
C HIS A 64 3.87 4.61 -4.47
N THR A 65 3.89 4.74 -3.15
CA THR A 65 4.35 5.96 -2.47
C THR A 65 5.61 5.67 -1.66
N VAL A 66 6.53 6.62 -1.57
CA VAL A 66 7.66 6.58 -0.65
C VAL A 66 7.88 7.93 0.03
N GLU A 67 8.29 7.88 1.30
CA GLU A 67 8.94 8.95 2.02
C GLU A 67 10.33 8.48 2.47
N ALA A 68 11.38 9.16 2.01
CA ALA A 68 12.75 8.97 2.46
C ALA A 68 13.21 10.21 3.25
N ILE A 69 13.56 10.00 4.52
CA ILE A 69 14.16 11.01 5.40
C ILE A 69 15.62 10.61 5.59
N VAL A 70 16.53 11.37 4.98
CA VAL A 70 17.98 11.10 5.06
C VAL A 70 18.63 12.23 5.83
N ASN A 71 19.33 11.88 6.92
CA ASN A 71 20.17 12.81 7.66
C ASN A 71 21.59 12.84 7.05
N LYS A 72 22.28 13.96 7.20
CA LYS A 72 23.69 14.12 6.81
C LYS A 72 24.64 13.11 7.48
N SER A 73 24.29 12.63 8.68
CA SER A 73 25.01 11.54 9.36
C SER A 73 24.92 10.19 8.65
N GLY A 74 24.04 10.05 7.65
CA GLY A 74 23.73 8.78 6.97
C GLY A 74 22.56 8.02 7.60
N ALA A 75 21.97 8.53 8.68
CA ALA A 75 20.76 7.96 9.26
C ALA A 75 19.58 8.04 8.28
N LEU A 76 18.77 7.00 8.23
CA LEU A 76 17.67 6.83 7.31
C LEU A 76 16.37 6.53 8.06
N GLN A 77 15.28 7.15 7.64
CA GLN A 77 13.92 6.63 7.84
C GLN A 77 13.26 6.48 6.47
N LEU A 78 12.85 5.26 6.15
CA LEU A 78 12.23 4.94 4.88
C LEU A 78 10.85 4.35 5.11
N THR A 79 9.85 4.97 4.49
CA THR A 79 8.46 4.51 4.52
C THR A 79 8.00 4.31 3.10
N SER A 80 7.63 3.09 2.74
CA SER A 80 6.93 2.80 1.48
C SER A 80 5.44 2.63 1.73
N GLY A 81 4.64 2.70 0.68
CA GLY A 81 3.21 2.64 0.83
C GLY A 81 2.47 2.39 -0.47
N ILE A 82 1.19 2.07 -0.31
CA ILE A 82 0.21 1.92 -1.37
C ILE A 82 -0.98 2.82 -1.06
N GLU A 83 -1.45 3.53 -2.07
CA GLU A 83 -2.68 4.32 -2.03
C GLU A 83 -3.60 3.90 -3.18
N GLY A 84 -4.92 4.01 -3.06
CA GLY A 84 -5.82 3.75 -4.19
C GLY A 84 -6.05 2.28 -4.54
N LEU A 85 -5.64 1.32 -3.68
CA LEU A 85 -5.91 -0.10 -3.88
C LEU A 85 -7.39 -0.39 -3.57
N SER A 86 -8.25 -0.28 -4.57
CA SER A 86 -9.67 -0.57 -4.45
C SER A 86 -9.94 -2.07 -4.52
N VAL A 87 -10.57 -2.62 -3.48
CA VAL A 87 -10.95 -4.04 -3.39
C VAL A 87 -12.38 -4.18 -2.89
N LEU A 88 -13.06 -5.22 -3.37
CA LEU A 88 -14.44 -5.55 -3.01
C LEU A 88 -14.60 -7.06 -2.91
N LYS A 89 -15.29 -7.53 -1.85
CA LYS A 89 -15.88 -8.87 -1.80
C LYS A 89 -17.37 -8.79 -1.55
N THR A 90 -18.12 -9.66 -2.22
CA THR A 90 -19.60 -9.62 -2.26
C THR A 90 -20.27 -10.34 -1.09
N THR A 91 -19.52 -11.18 -0.37
CA THR A 91 -19.97 -11.96 0.79
C THR A 91 -18.80 -12.11 1.78
N LYS A 92 -18.93 -13.00 2.77
CA LYS A 92 -17.92 -13.30 3.81
C LYS A 92 -17.52 -12.04 4.59
N SER A 93 -18.47 -11.17 4.82
CA SER A 93 -18.35 -10.00 5.68
C SER A 93 -19.64 -9.83 6.46
N GLY A 94 -19.52 -9.61 7.77
CA GLY A 94 -20.62 -9.28 8.66
C GLY A 94 -20.31 -8.04 9.48
N PHE A 95 -21.29 -7.64 10.29
CA PHE A 95 -21.17 -6.65 11.34
C PHE A 95 -22.34 -6.83 12.31
N GLU A 96 -22.05 -7.45 13.46
CA GLU A 96 -22.99 -7.78 14.53
C GLU A 96 -22.29 -7.62 15.90
N GLY A 97 -23.05 -7.58 16.98
CA GLY A 97 -22.55 -7.43 18.35
C GLY A 97 -22.04 -6.03 18.70
N PHE A 98 -22.40 -5.00 17.93
CA PHE A 98 -22.04 -3.62 18.25
C PHE A 98 -22.95 -3.03 19.33
N VAL A 99 -22.43 -2.07 20.09
CA VAL A 99 -23.18 -1.36 21.13
C VAL A 99 -24.41 -0.69 20.50
N ARG A 100 -25.57 -0.86 21.14
CA ARG A 100 -26.82 -0.23 20.73
C ARG A 100 -27.21 0.83 21.75
N ASP A 101 -27.62 1.98 21.25
CA ASP A 101 -28.16 3.09 22.02
C ASP A 101 -29.41 3.67 21.33
N LYS A 102 -29.93 4.79 21.87
CA LYS A 102 -31.10 5.49 21.31
C LYS A 102 -30.90 6.06 19.89
N TYR A 103 -29.67 6.08 19.37
CA TYR A 103 -29.33 6.56 18.03
C TYR A 103 -28.99 5.42 17.06
N THR A 104 -29.05 4.17 17.52
CA THR A 104 -28.63 3.02 16.72
C THR A 104 -29.76 2.51 15.82
N ALA A 105 -29.79 2.98 14.57
CA ALA A 105 -30.72 2.51 13.54
C ALA A 105 -30.17 1.36 12.69
N LEU A 106 -28.86 1.12 12.71
CA LEU A 106 -28.21 0.11 11.89
C LEU A 106 -28.65 -1.31 12.30
N PRO A 107 -29.21 -2.12 11.38
CA PRO A 107 -29.44 -3.54 11.63
C PRO A 107 -28.11 -4.30 11.64
N GLU A 108 -28.04 -5.33 12.48
CA GLU A 108 -26.95 -6.29 12.41
C GLU A 108 -27.06 -7.12 11.13
N THR A 109 -25.92 -7.58 10.62
CA THR A 109 -25.90 -8.50 9.49
C THR A 109 -24.74 -9.49 9.60
N ARG A 110 -24.98 -10.73 9.18
CA ARG A 110 -23.97 -11.77 9.01
C ARG A 110 -23.41 -11.81 7.59
N GLU A 111 -24.05 -11.11 6.67
CA GLU A 111 -23.68 -11.09 5.26
C GLU A 111 -23.92 -9.71 4.66
N ARG A 112 -22.86 -9.12 4.13
CA ARG A 112 -22.87 -7.86 3.38
C ARG A 112 -21.70 -7.81 2.41
N MET A 113 -21.79 -6.91 1.44
CA MET A 113 -20.61 -6.50 0.68
C MET A 113 -19.61 -5.77 1.58
N LEU A 114 -18.32 -5.99 1.34
CA LEU A 114 -17.24 -5.19 1.90
C LEU A 114 -16.40 -4.64 0.77
N ALA A 115 -16.39 -3.31 0.64
CA ALA A 115 -15.57 -2.59 -0.31
C ALA A 115 -14.75 -1.53 0.41
N THR A 116 -13.52 -1.32 -0.04
CA THR A 116 -12.60 -0.33 0.54
C THR A 116 -11.57 0.10 -0.49
N GLU A 117 -11.01 1.29 -0.28
CA GLU A 117 -9.78 1.73 -0.91
C GLU A 117 -8.65 1.64 0.13
N VAL A 118 -7.78 0.63 0.01
CA VAL A 118 -6.71 0.39 0.98
C VAL A 118 -5.61 1.44 0.79
N THR A 119 -5.31 2.16 1.86
CA THR A 119 -4.07 2.91 2.03
C THR A 119 -3.21 2.19 3.06
N ALA A 120 -1.98 1.82 2.69
CA ALA A 120 -1.01 1.27 3.63
C ALA A 120 0.30 2.06 3.56
N ALA A 121 0.92 2.29 4.71
CA ALA A 121 2.25 2.86 4.82
C ALA A 121 3.06 1.99 5.80
N TRP A 122 4.21 1.46 5.36
CA TRP A 122 5.07 0.63 6.17
C TRP A 122 6.47 1.23 6.26
N ARG A 123 6.97 1.31 7.49
CA ARG A 123 8.29 1.85 7.81
C ARG A 123 9.28 0.71 7.95
N TYR A 124 10.39 0.78 7.23
CA TYR A 124 11.46 -0.20 7.34
C TYR A 124 12.27 -0.03 8.64
N SER A 125 12.93 -1.11 9.06
CA SER A 125 13.86 -1.12 10.20
C SER A 125 15.29 -0.71 9.82
N TYR A 126 15.53 -0.26 8.60
CA TYR A 126 16.84 0.23 8.15
C TYR A 126 17.20 1.54 8.84
N GLU A 127 18.27 1.54 9.64
CA GLU A 127 18.72 2.72 10.40
C GLU A 127 19.65 3.64 9.59
N SER A 128 20.28 3.10 8.54
CA SER A 128 21.22 3.86 7.69
C SER A 128 21.21 3.36 6.25
N LEU A 129 21.76 4.17 5.34
CA LEU A 129 21.91 3.80 3.93
C LEU A 129 22.68 2.49 3.72
N ASN A 130 23.65 2.20 4.61
CA ASN A 130 24.48 0.99 4.53
C ASN A 130 23.75 -0.27 5.00
N SER A 131 22.63 -0.12 5.71
CA SER A 131 21.81 -1.25 6.20
C SER A 131 20.84 -1.79 5.15
N ILE A 132 20.69 -1.11 4.01
CA ILE A 132 19.81 -1.53 2.92
C ILE A 132 20.47 -2.69 2.14
N PRO A 133 19.76 -3.80 1.89
CA PRO A 133 20.23 -4.87 1.03
C PRO A 133 20.61 -4.38 -0.37
N GLN A 134 21.82 -4.70 -0.82
CA GLN A 134 22.31 -4.35 -2.15
C GLN A 134 21.80 -5.36 -3.18
N LYS A 135 20.49 -5.30 -3.47
CA LYS A 135 19.82 -6.13 -4.49
C LYS A 135 19.08 -5.22 -5.49
N PRO A 136 19.27 -5.41 -6.81
CA PRO A 136 18.49 -4.66 -7.80
C PRO A 136 16.98 -4.85 -7.58
N LEU A 137 16.21 -3.77 -7.72
CA LEU A 137 14.75 -3.75 -7.60
C LEU A 137 14.21 -4.31 -6.27
N TYR A 138 15.03 -4.29 -5.21
CA TYR A 138 14.68 -4.82 -3.89
C TYR A 138 13.34 -4.29 -3.38
N PHE A 139 13.14 -2.97 -3.43
CA PHE A 139 11.93 -2.34 -2.92
C PHE A 139 10.73 -2.55 -3.85
N THR A 140 10.93 -2.66 -5.16
CA THR A 140 9.88 -3.04 -6.11
C THR A 140 9.34 -4.43 -5.79
N ASP A 141 10.22 -5.42 -5.59
CA ASP A 141 9.83 -6.78 -5.18
C ASP A 141 9.07 -6.74 -3.84
N LYS A 142 9.60 -5.98 -2.87
CA LYS A 142 8.98 -5.84 -1.55
C LYS A 142 7.59 -5.21 -1.61
N TYR A 143 7.40 -4.15 -2.40
CA TYR A 143 6.11 -3.52 -2.63
C TYR A 143 5.08 -4.53 -3.16
N LEU A 144 5.47 -5.30 -4.18
CA LEU A 144 4.60 -6.32 -4.79
C LEU A 144 4.24 -7.43 -3.80
N ASP A 145 5.20 -7.86 -2.98
CA ASP A 145 4.97 -8.90 -1.97
C ASP A 145 4.11 -8.40 -0.81
N VAL A 146 4.31 -7.17 -0.32
CA VAL A 146 3.43 -6.57 0.70
C VAL A 146 2.01 -6.42 0.16
N LYS A 147 1.85 -5.88 -1.05
CA LYS A 147 0.56 -5.79 -1.73
C LYS A 147 -0.12 -7.16 -1.80
N ARG A 148 0.61 -8.22 -2.17
CA ARG A 148 0.08 -9.58 -2.24
C ARG A 148 -0.43 -10.04 -0.88
N VAL A 149 0.34 -9.86 0.19
CA VAL A 149 -0.10 -10.20 1.56
C VAL A 149 -1.38 -9.45 1.96
N LEU A 150 -1.49 -8.16 1.62
CA LEU A 150 -2.68 -7.37 1.89
C LEU A 150 -3.91 -7.94 1.16
N VAL A 151 -3.77 -8.25 -0.14
CA VAL A 151 -4.83 -8.82 -0.99
C VAL A 151 -5.22 -10.23 -0.51
N ASP A 152 -4.24 -11.11 -0.31
CA ASP A 152 -4.46 -12.49 0.13
C ASP A 152 -5.17 -12.53 1.49
N THR A 153 -4.83 -11.62 2.41
CA THR A 153 -5.48 -11.54 3.72
C THR A 153 -6.91 -11.00 3.63
N PHE A 154 -7.19 -10.09 2.70
CA PHE A 154 -8.54 -9.55 2.49
C PHE A 154 -9.50 -10.60 1.91
N PHE A 155 -9.02 -11.38 0.92
CA PHE A 155 -9.84 -12.35 0.19
C PHE A 155 -9.83 -13.75 0.82
N GLY A 156 -8.72 -14.21 1.39
CA GLY A 156 -8.58 -15.59 1.86
C GLY A 156 -8.39 -16.59 0.71
N HIS A 157 -8.77 -17.85 0.95
CA HIS A 157 -8.65 -18.89 -0.08
C HIS A 157 -9.50 -18.55 -1.32
N PRO A 158 -9.02 -18.75 -2.57
CA PRO A 158 -9.73 -18.32 -3.77
C PRO A 158 -11.14 -18.90 -3.95
N THR A 159 -11.40 -20.10 -3.40
CA THR A 159 -12.71 -20.76 -3.51
C THR A 159 -13.61 -20.58 -2.28
N GLU A 160 -13.03 -20.47 -1.08
CA GLU A 160 -13.79 -20.45 0.18
C GLU A 160 -13.94 -19.03 0.75
N GLY A 161 -12.99 -18.16 0.42
CA GLY A 161 -12.82 -16.84 1.01
C GLY A 161 -12.39 -16.89 2.47
N VAL A 162 -12.41 -15.73 3.12
CA VAL A 162 -12.25 -15.58 4.57
C VAL A 162 -13.35 -14.68 5.13
N TYR A 163 -13.98 -15.11 6.23
CA TYR A 163 -14.99 -14.31 6.90
C TYR A 163 -14.35 -13.13 7.65
N SER A 164 -14.93 -11.94 7.47
CA SER A 164 -14.56 -10.73 8.19
C SER A 164 -15.71 -10.31 9.13
N PRO A 165 -15.53 -10.37 10.45
CA PRO A 165 -16.56 -9.91 11.39
C PRO A 165 -16.61 -8.37 11.49
N SER A 166 -15.54 -7.69 11.08
CA SER A 166 -15.44 -6.22 11.05
C SER A 166 -14.25 -5.77 10.20
N VAL A 167 -14.31 -4.54 9.69
CA VAL A 167 -13.18 -3.92 8.96
C VAL A 167 -11.95 -3.85 9.85
N GLN A 168 -12.13 -3.54 11.13
CA GLN A 168 -11.07 -3.47 12.13
C GLN A 168 -10.36 -4.82 12.30
N SER A 169 -11.11 -5.93 12.34
CA SER A 169 -10.53 -7.27 12.38
C SER A 169 -9.69 -7.55 11.14
N THR A 170 -10.21 -7.26 9.94
CA THR A 170 -9.46 -7.45 8.69
C THR A 170 -8.20 -6.59 8.65
N LEU A 171 -8.30 -5.31 9.03
CA LEU A 171 -7.18 -4.38 9.11
C LEU A 171 -6.08 -4.91 10.04
N TYR A 172 -6.46 -5.39 11.23
CA TYR A 172 -5.51 -5.99 12.17
C TYR A 172 -4.84 -7.24 11.61
N GLN A 173 -5.59 -8.15 10.99
CA GLN A 173 -5.01 -9.36 10.40
C GLN A 173 -4.07 -9.03 9.24
N MET A 174 -4.40 -8.04 8.41
CA MET A 174 -3.52 -7.56 7.33
C MET A 174 -2.20 -7.02 7.91
N ALA A 175 -2.26 -6.13 8.91
CA ALA A 175 -1.06 -5.61 9.57
C ALA A 175 -0.21 -6.72 10.17
N ARG A 176 -0.83 -7.66 10.91
CA ARG A 176 -0.16 -8.79 11.53
C ARG A 176 0.48 -9.73 10.50
N ALA A 177 -0.21 -10.04 9.41
CA ALA A 177 0.31 -10.88 8.34
C ALA A 177 1.54 -10.23 7.68
N THR A 178 1.48 -8.93 7.40
CA THR A 178 2.62 -8.17 6.87
C THR A 178 3.82 -8.21 7.82
N LEU A 179 3.65 -7.83 9.08
CA LEU A 179 4.75 -7.79 10.06
C LEU A 179 5.37 -9.17 10.32
N ASN A 180 4.57 -10.23 10.33
CA ASN A 180 5.07 -11.60 10.47
C ASN A 180 5.86 -12.07 9.25
N ARG A 181 5.51 -11.58 8.05
CA ARG A 181 6.13 -12.01 6.79
C ARG A 181 7.42 -11.25 6.47
N PHE A 182 7.50 -9.98 6.87
CA PHE A 182 8.60 -9.08 6.52
C PHE A 182 9.30 -8.56 7.77
N PRO A 183 10.36 -9.23 8.26
CA PRO A 183 11.05 -8.84 9.49
C PRO A 183 11.77 -7.49 9.38
N ASP A 184 12.00 -7.00 8.17
CA ASP A 184 12.58 -5.69 7.88
C ASP A 184 11.56 -4.54 7.91
N ILE A 185 10.28 -4.83 8.16
CA ILE A 185 9.23 -3.82 8.39
C ILE A 185 9.03 -3.65 9.90
N ALA A 186 9.35 -2.47 10.41
CA ALA A 186 9.24 -2.13 11.83
C ALA A 186 7.81 -1.79 12.26
N SER A 187 7.01 -1.20 11.35
CA SER A 187 5.63 -0.83 11.63
C SER A 187 4.83 -0.66 10.33
N ILE A 188 3.53 -0.90 10.39
CA ILE A 188 2.60 -0.62 9.30
C ILE A 188 1.38 0.15 9.81
N GLN A 189 0.96 1.15 9.05
CA GLN A 189 -0.29 1.89 9.22
C GLN A 189 -1.23 1.54 8.07
N LEU A 190 -2.49 1.29 8.39
CA LEU A 190 -3.54 0.99 7.42
C LEU A 190 -4.72 1.93 7.60
N LYS A 191 -5.31 2.37 6.49
CA LYS A 191 -6.58 3.09 6.43
C LYS A 191 -7.46 2.39 5.39
N MET A 192 -8.66 2.02 5.80
CA MET A 192 -9.62 1.27 5.00
C MET A 192 -11.02 1.89 5.16
N PRO A 193 -11.37 2.94 4.38
CA PRO A 193 -12.72 3.49 4.40
C PRO A 193 -13.72 2.41 3.97
N ASN A 194 -14.82 2.27 4.71
CA ASN A 194 -15.88 1.35 4.34
C ASN A 194 -16.73 1.99 3.23
N ILE A 195 -16.57 1.53 1.99
CA ILE A 195 -17.36 1.99 0.85
C ILE A 195 -18.67 1.21 0.87
N HIS A 196 -19.76 1.91 1.18
CA HIS A 196 -21.05 1.29 1.39
C HIS A 196 -21.78 0.98 0.08
N PHE A 197 -22.15 -0.28 -0.11
CA PHE A 197 -23.09 -0.73 -1.13
C PHE A 197 -24.37 -1.20 -0.43
N ILE A 198 -25.37 -0.33 -0.37
CA ILE A 198 -26.62 -0.58 0.36
C ILE A 198 -27.65 -1.18 -0.62
N PRO A 199 -28.32 -2.30 -0.27
CA PRO A 199 -29.39 -2.85 -1.10
C PRO A 199 -30.53 -1.86 -1.31
N VAL A 200 -31.02 -1.77 -2.55
CA VAL A 200 -32.21 -0.98 -2.87
C VAL A 200 -33.45 -1.74 -2.42
N ASN A 201 -34.32 -1.09 -1.64
CA ASN A 201 -35.63 -1.63 -1.33
C ASN A 201 -36.57 -1.39 -2.53
N ILE A 202 -36.92 -2.48 -3.23
CA ILE A 202 -37.82 -2.45 -4.40
C ILE A 202 -39.27 -2.83 -4.05
N SER A 203 -39.61 -2.96 -2.77
CA SER A 203 -40.98 -3.20 -2.35
C SER A 203 -41.83 -1.95 -2.61
N ASN A 204 -42.82 -2.07 -3.50
CA ASN A 204 -43.91 -1.11 -3.56
C ASN A 204 -44.76 -1.25 -2.29
N LYS A 205 -45.18 -0.12 -1.71
CA LYS A 205 -46.17 -0.10 -0.63
C LYS A 205 -47.43 -0.85 -1.01
#